data_AF-A0A4Y7JAN0-F1
#
_entry.id   AF-A0A4Y7JAN0-F1
#
_cell.length_a   1.000
_cell.length_b   1.000
_cell.length_c   1.000
_cell.angle_alpha   90.00
_cell.angle_beta   90.00
_cell.angle_gamma   90.00
#
_symmetry.space_group_name_H-M   'P 1'
#
loop_
_entity.id
_entity.type
_entity.pdbx_description
1 polymer ?
#
loop_
_entity_poly.entity_id
_entity_poly.type
_entity_poly.pdbx_seq_one_letter_code
_entity_poly.pdbx_strand_id
1 'polypeptide(L)'
;MKITGPSNVTYTSPLRSSHSDTLYMLSPSKFSLSSDPLHEMWLDVVGPKVWRTDPIVAIVGSCIVVAGGTCDFEDDPLTVELYDTACPGWFTCQPIPNIPKDSAASIWLSVAVSDYKMYLLEKKSGTFCSFDPSTKTWSGDIGSFDLRPDPAIYFSVIGFVGGLAENFIYIYNSSELRDIFFCDLSARVRQWSSIRCTFLNDRVLMDRFVFTCSKVNLDNLRKAFWVGSKKFKVELAETVLIQ
;
A
#
# COMPACT_ATOMS: atom_id res chain seq x y z
N MET A 1 -34.78 -11.19 -33.64
CA MET A 1 -33.57 -11.49 -32.86
C MET A 1 -33.81 -10.98 -31.45
N LYS A 2 -33.84 -11.88 -30.47
CA LYS A 2 -34.25 -11.58 -29.09
C LYS A 2 -33.05 -10.99 -28.37
N ILE A 3 -33.13 -9.72 -27.96
CA ILE A 3 -32.11 -9.08 -27.12
C ILE A 3 -32.32 -9.61 -25.71
N THR A 4 -31.47 -10.52 -25.26
CA THR A 4 -31.40 -10.94 -23.86
C THR A 4 -30.54 -9.93 -23.11
N GLY A 5 -31.15 -9.18 -22.20
CA GLY A 5 -30.43 -8.32 -21.25
C GLY A 5 -29.54 -9.14 -20.32
N PRO A 6 -28.50 -8.53 -19.72
CA PRO A 6 -27.61 -9.21 -18.81
C PRO A 6 -28.39 -9.69 -17.58
N SER A 7 -28.21 -10.96 -17.24
CA SER A 7 -28.78 -11.59 -16.05
C SER A 7 -28.34 -10.84 -14.78
N ASN A 8 -29.34 -10.35 -14.03
CA ASN A 8 -29.21 -9.66 -12.75
C ASN A 8 -28.61 -10.57 -11.66
N VAL A 9 -27.28 -10.59 -11.55
CA VAL A 9 -26.61 -10.69 -10.25
C VAL A 9 -25.47 -9.68 -10.25
N THR A 10 -25.77 -8.45 -9.85
CA THR A 10 -24.77 -7.39 -9.67
C THR A 10 -24.03 -7.64 -8.36
N TYR A 11 -23.07 -8.57 -8.35
CA TYR A 11 -22.05 -8.57 -7.31
C TYR A 11 -21.18 -7.33 -7.53
N THR A 12 -21.57 -6.23 -6.90
CA THR A 12 -20.76 -5.01 -6.89
C THR A 12 -19.62 -5.21 -5.91
N SER A 13 -18.47 -5.69 -6.41
CA SER A 13 -17.24 -5.63 -5.63
C SER A 13 -16.94 -4.18 -5.28
N PRO A 14 -16.50 -3.89 -4.04
CA PRO A 14 -16.14 -2.54 -3.67
C PRO A 14 -14.98 -2.06 -4.53
N LEU A 15 -15.11 -0.84 -5.05
CA LEU A 15 -14.04 -0.13 -5.72
C LEU A 15 -13.01 0.31 -4.67
N ARG A 16 -11.77 -0.12 -4.83
CA ARG A 16 -10.66 0.16 -3.91
C ARG A 16 -9.50 0.81 -4.67
N SER A 17 -8.69 1.59 -3.98
CA SER A 17 -7.41 2.05 -4.51
C SER A 17 -6.31 1.10 -4.05
N SER A 18 -5.38 0.76 -4.95
CA SER A 18 -4.09 0.21 -4.52
C SER A 18 -3.22 1.32 -3.91
N HIS A 19 -1.96 1.01 -3.63
CA HIS A 19 -0.97 1.97 -3.13
C HIS A 19 -0.37 2.85 -4.24
N SER A 20 -0.90 2.76 -5.47
CA SER A 20 -0.58 3.63 -6.60
C SER A 20 -1.77 4.53 -6.96
N ASP A 21 -1.74 5.17 -8.13
CA ASP A 21 -2.86 5.87 -8.76
C ASP A 21 -3.86 4.91 -9.45
N THR A 22 -3.81 3.62 -9.10
CA THR A 22 -4.60 2.56 -9.74
C THR A 22 -5.78 2.15 -8.86
N LEU A 23 -6.94 1.99 -9.48
CA LEU A 23 -8.13 1.43 -8.84
C LEU A 23 -8.27 -0.06 -9.16
N TYR A 24 -8.83 -0.82 -8.22
CA TYR A 24 -9.14 -2.21 -8.44
C TYR A 24 -10.49 -2.61 -7.84
N MET A 25 -11.04 -3.70 -8.36
CA MET A 25 -12.17 -4.42 -7.78
C MET A 25 -11.77 -5.89 -7.68
N LEU A 26 -12.03 -6.48 -6.52
CA LEU A 26 -11.77 -7.89 -6.25
C LEU A 26 -13.08 -8.59 -5.90
N SER A 27 -13.37 -9.69 -6.59
CA SER A 27 -14.39 -10.66 -6.27
C SER A 27 -13.77 -12.07 -6.22
N PRO A 28 -14.49 -13.07 -5.67
CA PRO A 28 -14.00 -14.45 -5.70
C PRO A 28 -13.72 -15.00 -7.10
N SER A 29 -14.32 -14.44 -8.15
CA SER A 29 -14.20 -14.95 -9.52
C SER A 29 -13.47 -14.00 -10.47
N LYS A 30 -13.27 -12.73 -10.09
CA LYS A 30 -12.74 -11.69 -10.98
C LYS A 30 -11.87 -10.70 -10.23
N PHE A 31 -10.77 -10.30 -10.85
CA PHE A 31 -9.99 -9.14 -10.45
C PHE A 31 -9.96 -8.14 -11.61
N SER A 32 -10.37 -6.90 -11.34
CA SER A 32 -10.39 -5.82 -12.33
C SER A 32 -9.48 -4.69 -11.87
N LEU A 33 -8.68 -4.15 -12.78
CA LEU A 33 -7.68 -3.13 -12.50
C LEU A 33 -7.76 -1.96 -13.49
N SER A 34 -7.62 -0.72 -13.04
CA SER A 34 -7.57 0.45 -13.92
C SER A 34 -6.59 1.50 -13.42
N SER A 35 -5.60 1.85 -14.24
CA SER A 35 -4.69 2.98 -14.03
C SER A 35 -5.24 4.29 -14.60
N ASP A 36 -6.35 4.23 -15.32
CA ASP A 36 -7.03 5.40 -15.88
C ASP A 36 -8.55 5.30 -15.66
N PRO A 37 -8.99 5.38 -14.39
CA PRO A 37 -10.38 5.10 -14.04
C PRO A 37 -11.38 6.12 -14.60
N LEU A 38 -10.90 7.27 -15.07
CA LEU A 38 -11.73 8.32 -15.68
C LEU A 38 -11.96 8.10 -17.19
N HIS A 39 -11.17 7.23 -17.84
CA HIS A 39 -11.30 6.93 -19.27
C HIS A 39 -11.69 5.46 -19.53
N GLU A 40 -12.29 4.80 -18.52
CA GLU A 40 -12.95 3.48 -18.61
C GLU A 40 -12.09 2.30 -19.10
N MET A 41 -10.77 2.40 -19.09
CA MET A 41 -9.90 1.26 -19.43
C MET A 41 -9.70 0.37 -18.20
N TRP A 42 -10.28 -0.82 -18.23
CA TRP A 42 -10.15 -1.85 -17.19
C TRP A 42 -9.45 -3.10 -17.74
N LEU A 43 -8.43 -3.56 -17.03
CA LEU A 43 -7.85 -4.88 -17.20
C LEU A 43 -8.62 -5.86 -16.33
N ASP A 44 -9.27 -6.84 -16.96
CA ASP A 44 -10.00 -7.89 -16.30
C ASP A 44 -9.23 -9.21 -16.33
N VAL A 45 -9.01 -9.81 -15.17
CA VAL A 45 -8.39 -11.13 -15.02
C VAL A 45 -9.25 -12.02 -14.12
N VAL A 46 -9.00 -13.33 -14.16
CA VAL A 46 -9.63 -14.28 -13.23
C VAL A 46 -9.27 -13.91 -11.79
N GLY A 47 -10.19 -14.15 -10.85
CA GLY A 47 -9.94 -13.91 -9.43
C GLY A 47 -8.81 -14.80 -8.87
N PRO A 48 -8.19 -14.41 -7.74
CA PRO A 48 -7.25 -15.26 -7.00
C PRO A 48 -7.88 -16.60 -6.59
N LYS A 49 -7.06 -17.61 -6.32
CA LYS A 49 -7.54 -18.94 -5.92
C LYS A 49 -8.11 -18.91 -4.51
N VAL A 50 -7.54 -18.09 -3.63
CA VAL A 50 -7.97 -17.96 -2.24
C VAL A 50 -8.97 -16.83 -2.10
N TRP A 51 -10.06 -17.11 -1.38
CA TRP A 51 -11.10 -16.13 -1.10
C TRP A 51 -10.66 -15.17 0.00
N ARG A 52 -10.94 -13.88 -0.20
CA ARG A 52 -10.41 -12.81 0.64
C ARG A 52 -11.47 -11.77 0.96
N THR A 53 -11.44 -11.26 2.18
CA THR A 53 -12.34 -10.22 2.68
C THR A 53 -11.67 -8.84 2.70
N ASP A 54 -10.45 -8.77 3.23
CA ASP A 54 -9.69 -7.52 3.39
C ASP A 54 -8.18 -7.69 3.09
N PRO A 55 -7.80 -8.06 1.86
CA PRO A 55 -6.40 -8.28 1.52
C PRO A 55 -5.69 -6.97 1.19
N ILE A 56 -4.37 -7.01 1.32
CA ILE A 56 -3.47 -6.05 0.68
C ILE A 56 -3.40 -6.36 -0.81
N VAL A 57 -3.47 -5.33 -1.64
CA VAL A 57 -3.25 -5.42 -3.09
C VAL A 57 -2.16 -4.42 -3.52
N ALA A 58 -1.07 -4.96 -4.05
CA ALA A 58 0.08 -4.19 -4.55
C ALA A 58 0.32 -4.48 -6.03
N ILE A 59 0.71 -3.45 -6.78
CA ILE A 59 1.03 -3.56 -8.22
C ILE A 59 2.48 -3.18 -8.38
N VAL A 60 3.33 -4.17 -8.61
CA VAL A 60 4.79 -4.03 -8.68
C VAL A 60 5.23 -4.34 -10.10
N GLY A 61 5.56 -3.32 -10.88
CA GLY A 61 5.81 -3.48 -12.32
C GLY A 61 4.60 -4.10 -13.02
N SER A 62 4.78 -5.27 -13.65
CA SER A 62 3.73 -6.05 -14.34
C SER A 62 2.97 -7.02 -13.42
N CYS A 63 3.36 -7.14 -12.15
CA CYS A 63 2.85 -8.12 -11.21
C CYS A 63 1.80 -7.52 -10.28
N ILE A 64 0.67 -8.21 -10.15
CA ILE A 64 -0.36 -7.96 -9.13
C ILE A 64 -0.08 -8.92 -7.98
N VAL A 65 0.11 -8.39 -6.78
CA VAL A 65 0.31 -9.19 -5.56
C VAL A 65 -0.88 -8.97 -4.64
N VAL A 66 -1.50 -10.07 -4.22
CA VAL A 66 -2.61 -10.09 -3.27
C VAL A 66 -2.17 -10.87 -2.03
N ALA A 67 -2.14 -10.20 -0.88
CA ALA A 67 -1.57 -10.75 0.35
C ALA A 67 -2.50 -10.53 1.54
N GLY A 68 -2.59 -11.53 2.43
CA GLY A 68 -3.38 -11.38 3.64
C GLY A 68 -4.90 -11.45 3.43
N GLY A 69 -5.65 -11.27 4.53
CA GLY A 69 -7.11 -11.10 4.51
C GLY A 69 -7.90 -12.26 3.93
N THR A 70 -7.40 -13.51 4.06
CA THR A 70 -8.16 -14.69 3.64
C THR A 70 -9.40 -14.89 4.51
N CYS A 71 -10.39 -15.62 4.00
CA CYS A 71 -11.53 -16.04 4.82
C CYS A 71 -11.09 -17.10 5.85
N ASP A 72 -11.71 -17.12 7.03
CA ASP A 72 -11.37 -18.03 8.16
C ASP A 72 -11.71 -19.52 7.91
N PHE A 73 -11.93 -19.92 6.66
CA PHE A 73 -12.38 -21.26 6.30
C PHE A 73 -11.19 -22.10 5.80
N GLU A 74 -10.33 -22.54 6.72
CA GLU A 74 -9.16 -23.43 6.52
C GLU A 74 -7.93 -22.81 5.83
N ASP A 75 -8.02 -21.62 5.24
CA ASP A 75 -6.89 -20.98 4.56
C ASP A 75 -5.89 -20.33 5.53
N ASP A 76 -4.60 -20.29 5.15
CA ASP A 76 -3.61 -19.52 5.91
C ASP A 76 -3.88 -18.01 5.74
N PRO A 77 -4.20 -17.26 6.81
CA PRO A 77 -4.49 -15.83 6.75
C PRO A 77 -3.38 -15.01 6.10
N LEU A 78 -2.13 -15.48 6.15
CA LEU A 78 -0.96 -14.80 5.59
C LEU A 78 -0.66 -15.22 4.14
N THR A 79 -1.59 -15.90 3.45
CA THR A 79 -1.38 -16.36 2.07
C THR A 79 -1.14 -15.21 1.11
N VAL A 80 -0.17 -15.41 0.21
CA VAL A 80 0.24 -14.47 -0.83
C VAL A 80 0.03 -15.11 -2.19
N GLU A 81 -0.64 -14.41 -3.09
CA GLU A 81 -0.83 -14.82 -4.47
C GLU A 81 -0.34 -13.73 -5.41
N LEU A 82 0.30 -14.14 -6.50
CA LEU A 82 0.87 -13.27 -7.51
C LEU A 82 0.27 -13.60 -8.88
N TYR A 83 -0.09 -12.57 -9.63
CA TYR A 83 -0.48 -12.65 -11.03
C TYR A 83 0.47 -11.78 -11.86
N ASP A 84 1.21 -12.40 -12.78
CA ASP A 84 2.02 -11.66 -13.75
C ASP A 84 1.20 -11.42 -15.01
N THR A 85 1.02 -10.15 -15.38
CA THR A 85 0.28 -9.79 -16.61
C THR A 85 0.97 -10.27 -17.89
N ALA A 86 2.27 -10.56 -17.84
CA ALA A 86 3.00 -11.16 -18.96
C ALA A 86 2.81 -12.68 -19.07
N CYS A 87 2.46 -13.36 -17.97
CA CYS A 87 2.28 -14.82 -17.91
C CYS A 87 0.97 -15.17 -17.17
N PRO A 88 -0.17 -15.25 -17.89
CA PRO A 88 -1.49 -15.36 -17.28
C PRO A 88 -1.63 -16.57 -16.36
N GLY A 89 -1.86 -16.32 -15.07
CA GLY A 89 -2.13 -17.35 -14.08
C GLY A 89 -1.73 -16.91 -12.67
N TRP A 90 -2.53 -17.32 -11.67
CA TRP A 90 -2.21 -17.08 -10.26
C TRP A 90 -1.22 -18.10 -9.72
N PHE A 91 -0.16 -17.60 -9.10
CA PHE A 91 0.85 -18.37 -8.39
C PHE A 91 0.74 -18.13 -6.89
N THR A 92 0.76 -19.20 -6.11
CA THR A 92 0.87 -19.11 -4.65
C THR A 92 2.33 -18.90 -4.28
N CYS A 93 2.59 -17.93 -3.42
CA CYS A 93 3.92 -17.59 -2.92
C CYS A 93 4.08 -17.98 -1.45
N GLN A 94 5.28 -17.81 -0.91
CA GLN A 94 5.51 -17.97 0.53
C GLN A 94 4.62 -17.00 1.31
N PRO A 95 4.04 -17.43 2.45
CA PRO A 95 3.18 -16.57 3.27
C PRO A 95 3.98 -15.40 3.85
N ILE A 96 3.28 -14.35 4.28
CA ILE A 96 3.93 -13.15 4.83
C ILE A 96 4.71 -13.54 6.10
N PRO A 97 6.04 -13.32 6.16
CA PRO A 97 6.85 -13.76 7.29
C PRO A 97 6.70 -12.80 8.47
N ASN A 98 6.88 -13.33 9.69
CA ASN A 98 7.01 -12.57 10.94
C ASN A 98 5.81 -11.69 11.33
N ILE A 99 4.67 -11.81 10.65
CA ILE A 99 3.41 -11.12 10.96
C ILE A 99 2.52 -12.05 11.81
N PRO A 100 1.88 -11.54 12.88
CA PRO A 100 0.85 -12.29 13.60
C PRO A 100 -0.34 -12.62 12.70
N LYS A 101 -0.88 -13.85 12.79
CA LYS A 101 -2.00 -14.30 11.95
C LYS A 101 -3.26 -13.44 12.08
N ASP A 102 -3.52 -12.90 13.27
CA ASP A 102 -4.61 -11.96 13.57
C ASP A 102 -4.40 -10.55 12.97
N SER A 103 -3.20 -10.27 12.46
CA SER A 103 -2.83 -9.01 11.81
C SER A 103 -2.78 -9.12 10.28
N ALA A 104 -3.37 -10.16 9.69
CA ALA A 104 -3.28 -10.42 8.25
C ALA A 104 -4.14 -9.50 7.37
N ALA A 105 -5.09 -8.75 7.95
CA ALA A 105 -5.99 -7.87 7.22
C ALA A 105 -5.36 -6.50 6.91
N SER A 106 -5.86 -5.83 5.87
CA SER A 106 -5.36 -4.50 5.45
C SER A 106 -5.52 -3.41 6.52
N ILE A 107 -6.44 -3.61 7.47
CA ILE A 107 -6.56 -2.73 8.64
C ILE A 107 -5.29 -2.74 9.51
N TRP A 108 -4.58 -3.86 9.61
CA TRP A 108 -3.35 -4.01 10.42
C TRP A 108 -2.07 -3.92 9.60
N LEU A 109 -2.16 -4.13 8.29
CA LEU A 109 -1.02 -4.03 7.38
C LEU A 109 -1.00 -2.69 6.65
N SER A 110 0.18 -2.12 6.52
CA SER A 110 0.45 -1.02 5.62
C SER A 110 1.42 -1.51 4.55
N VAL A 111 1.22 -1.12 3.29
CA VAL A 111 2.13 -1.49 2.20
C VAL A 111 2.57 -0.25 1.44
N ALA A 112 3.78 -0.31 0.92
CA ALA A 112 4.35 0.66 0.00
C ALA A 112 4.99 -0.10 -1.16
N VAL A 113 5.05 0.53 -2.34
CA VAL A 113 5.50 -0.14 -3.56
C VAL A 113 6.54 0.70 -4.29
N SER A 114 7.63 0.05 -4.71
CA SER A 114 8.58 0.58 -5.69
C SER A 114 8.36 -0.13 -7.04
N ASP A 115 9.13 0.27 -8.06
CA ASP A 115 9.06 -0.37 -9.38
C ASP A 115 9.43 -1.87 -9.35
N TYR A 116 10.15 -2.32 -8.31
CA TYR A 116 10.71 -3.67 -8.24
C TYR A 116 10.22 -4.49 -7.05
N LYS A 117 9.77 -3.86 -5.96
CA LYS A 117 9.40 -4.55 -4.72
C LYS A 117 8.17 -3.95 -4.08
N MET A 118 7.45 -4.77 -3.33
CA MET A 118 6.51 -4.28 -2.33
C MET A 118 7.12 -4.39 -0.93
N TYR A 119 6.70 -3.50 -0.04
CA TYR A 119 7.17 -3.40 1.34
C TYR A 119 5.95 -3.43 2.24
N LEU A 120 5.93 -4.32 3.22
CA LEU A 120 4.88 -4.43 4.24
C LEU A 120 5.39 -3.97 5.59
N LEU A 121 4.49 -3.33 6.33
CA LEU A 121 4.65 -2.91 7.71
C LEU A 121 3.42 -3.34 8.51
N GLU A 122 3.61 -4.14 9.56
CA GLU A 122 2.56 -4.36 10.58
C GLU A 122 2.46 -3.11 11.43
N LYS A 123 1.29 -2.48 11.42
CA LYS A 123 1.11 -1.14 11.98
C LYS A 123 1.36 -1.11 13.48
N LYS A 124 1.08 -2.18 14.21
CA LYS A 124 1.17 -2.22 15.69
C LYS A 124 2.58 -2.58 16.18
N SER A 125 3.19 -3.62 15.64
CA SER A 125 4.50 -4.12 16.06
C SER A 125 5.65 -3.38 15.39
N GLY A 126 5.41 -2.74 14.24
CA GLY A 126 6.47 -2.19 13.41
C GLY A 126 7.25 -3.25 12.62
N THR A 127 6.78 -4.51 12.59
CA THR A 127 7.42 -5.58 11.80
C THR A 127 7.41 -5.19 10.33
N PHE A 128 8.59 -5.19 9.73
CA PHE A 128 8.79 -4.81 8.34
C PHE A 128 9.36 -5.96 7.51
N CYS A 129 8.79 -6.17 6.33
CA CYS A 129 9.32 -7.13 5.34
C CYS A 129 9.10 -6.59 3.92
N SER A 130 9.91 -7.07 2.98
CA SER A 130 9.77 -6.73 1.56
C SER A 130 9.59 -7.98 0.73
N PHE A 131 8.79 -7.92 -0.32
CA PHE A 131 8.60 -9.00 -1.27
C PHE A 131 9.09 -8.59 -2.65
N ASP A 132 9.87 -9.47 -3.23
CA ASP A 132 10.38 -9.36 -4.59
C ASP A 132 9.54 -10.27 -5.52
N PRO A 133 8.68 -9.70 -6.38
CA PRO A 133 7.86 -10.47 -7.30
C PRO A 133 8.67 -11.27 -8.33
N SER A 134 9.88 -10.81 -8.68
CA SER A 134 10.71 -11.45 -9.70
C SER A 134 11.27 -12.79 -9.21
N THR A 135 11.69 -12.83 -7.95
CA THR A 135 12.19 -14.05 -7.29
C THR A 135 11.10 -14.78 -6.50
N LYS A 136 9.96 -14.14 -6.26
CA LYS A 136 8.83 -14.64 -5.44
C LYS A 136 9.25 -14.93 -4.00
N THR A 137 10.19 -14.15 -3.48
CA THR A 137 10.75 -14.33 -2.13
C THR A 137 10.56 -13.09 -1.27
N TRP A 138 10.38 -13.33 0.03
CA TRP A 138 10.45 -12.29 1.03
C TRP A 138 11.90 -11.96 1.39
N SER A 139 12.10 -10.77 1.93
CA SER A 139 13.32 -10.35 2.60
C SER A 139 12.91 -9.59 3.86
N GLY A 140 13.43 -10.03 5.01
CA GLY A 140 13.06 -9.53 6.34
C GLY A 140 13.30 -10.55 7.46
N ASP A 141 13.86 -11.70 7.09
CA ASP A 141 14.11 -12.91 7.88
C ASP A 141 15.38 -12.76 8.75
N ILE A 142 16.23 -11.77 8.46
CA ILE A 142 17.49 -11.52 9.14
C ILE A 142 17.46 -10.10 9.72
N GLY A 143 17.17 -10.02 11.01
CA GLY A 143 17.07 -8.78 11.76
C GLY A 143 15.69 -8.13 11.59
N SER A 144 14.83 -8.32 12.58
CA SER A 144 13.67 -7.47 12.78
C SER A 144 14.16 -6.03 12.89
N PHE A 145 14.02 -5.26 11.82
CA PHE A 145 14.07 -3.82 11.95
C PHE A 145 12.76 -3.46 12.67
N ASP A 146 12.79 -3.41 14.00
CA ASP A 146 11.68 -2.79 14.74
C ASP A 146 11.68 -1.33 14.32
N LEU A 147 10.79 -0.98 13.39
CA LEU A 147 10.68 0.37 12.86
C LEU A 147 9.90 1.29 13.80
N ARG A 148 9.73 0.90 15.07
CA ARG A 148 9.24 1.79 16.11
C ARG A 148 10.43 2.51 16.75
N PRO A 149 10.68 3.78 16.37
CA PRO A 149 11.62 4.63 17.11
C PRO A 149 11.16 4.86 18.55
N ASP A 150 9.87 4.68 18.85
CA ASP A 150 9.28 4.81 20.19
C ASP A 150 8.24 3.69 20.47
N PRO A 151 8.35 2.95 21.58
CA PRO A 151 7.33 1.98 22.02
C PRO A 151 5.91 2.56 22.25
N ALA A 152 5.77 3.88 22.42
CA ALA A 152 4.49 4.58 22.62
C ALA A 152 3.68 4.79 21.32
N ILE A 153 4.26 4.42 20.17
CA ILE A 153 3.59 4.48 18.87
C ILE A 153 2.42 3.50 18.82
N TYR A 154 1.22 4.01 18.57
CA TYR A 154 0.01 3.18 18.51
C TYR A 154 -0.15 2.50 17.15
N PHE A 155 0.07 3.24 16.07
CA PHE A 155 0.12 2.70 14.70
C PHE A 155 1.15 3.43 13.82
N SER A 156 1.90 2.64 13.06
CA SER A 156 2.87 3.05 12.05
C SER A 156 2.34 2.78 10.64
N VAL A 157 2.41 3.76 9.74
CA VAL A 157 2.01 3.60 8.33
C VAL A 157 3.21 3.81 7.43
N ILE A 158 3.40 2.92 6.44
CA ILE A 158 4.47 3.02 5.46
C ILE A 158 4.01 3.77 4.20
N GLY A 159 4.90 4.57 3.63
CA GLY A 159 4.74 5.08 2.27
C GLY A 159 6.08 5.16 1.54
N PHE A 160 6.01 5.27 0.22
CA PHE A 160 7.18 5.37 -0.65
C PHE A 160 7.19 6.73 -1.34
N VAL A 161 8.32 7.44 -1.23
CA VAL A 161 8.58 8.65 -2.02
C VAL A 161 9.68 8.32 -3.00
N GLY A 162 9.35 8.33 -4.30
CA GLY A 162 10.24 7.92 -5.38
C GLY A 162 10.28 8.91 -6.54
N GLY A 163 11.47 9.45 -6.80
CA GLY A 163 11.93 9.98 -8.09
C GLY A 163 13.10 9.13 -8.60
N LEU A 164 13.58 9.36 -9.83
CA LEU A 164 14.55 8.52 -10.58
C LEU A 164 15.86 8.11 -9.85
N ALA A 165 16.13 8.61 -8.64
CA ALA A 165 17.37 8.34 -7.90
C ALA A 165 17.23 8.12 -6.38
N GLU A 166 16.04 8.30 -5.78
CA GLU A 166 15.90 8.30 -4.32
C GLU A 166 14.65 7.54 -3.89
N ASN A 167 14.83 6.51 -3.05
CA ASN A 167 13.79 5.61 -2.58
C ASN A 167 13.66 5.74 -1.07
N PHE A 168 12.77 6.62 -0.60
CA PHE A 168 12.53 6.79 0.82
C PHE A 168 11.30 6.00 1.27
N ILE A 169 11.43 5.31 2.38
CA ILE A 169 10.29 4.89 3.19
C ILE A 169 10.04 5.96 4.24
N TYR A 170 8.80 6.41 4.41
CA TYR A 170 8.40 7.16 5.59
C TYR A 170 7.45 6.37 6.48
N ILE A 171 7.55 6.61 7.78
CA ILE A 171 6.67 6.10 8.82
C ILE A 171 6.00 7.29 9.50
N TYR A 172 4.67 7.26 9.43
CA TYR A 172 3.84 8.19 10.17
C TYR A 172 3.49 7.62 11.54
N ASN A 173 3.81 8.38 12.60
CA ASN A 173 3.44 8.08 13.98
C ASN A 173 2.11 8.78 14.33
N SER A 174 1.06 8.00 14.54
CA SER A 174 -0.25 8.53 14.95
C SER A 174 -0.30 9.07 16.39
N SER A 175 0.64 8.67 17.26
CA SER A 175 0.76 9.16 18.64
C SER A 175 1.47 10.52 18.71
N GLU A 176 2.43 10.76 17.82
CA GLU A 176 3.18 12.02 17.73
C GLU A 176 3.09 12.60 16.32
N LEU A 177 1.96 13.26 16.06
CA LEU A 177 1.62 13.81 14.74
C LEU A 177 2.68 14.77 14.17
N ARG A 178 3.58 15.29 15.02
CA ARG A 178 4.59 16.30 14.66
C ARG A 178 5.81 15.73 13.97
N ASP A 179 6.08 14.43 14.06
CA ASP A 179 7.31 13.84 13.52
C ASP A 179 6.99 12.75 12.48
N ILE A 180 7.57 12.91 11.29
CA ILE A 180 7.55 11.91 10.23
C ILE A 180 8.94 11.29 10.17
N PHE A 181 9.03 9.99 10.43
CA PHE A 181 10.29 9.27 10.34
C PHE A 181 10.50 8.83 8.89
N PHE A 182 11.73 8.84 8.40
CA PHE A 182 12.05 8.34 7.06
C PHE A 182 13.39 7.61 7.03
N CYS A 183 13.52 6.66 6.12
CA CYS A 183 14.72 5.88 5.89
C CYS A 183 15.03 5.84 4.39
N ASP A 184 16.27 6.14 4.03
CA ASP A 184 16.78 5.95 2.68
C ASP A 184 17.06 4.45 2.44
N LEU A 185 16.36 3.85 1.48
CA LEU A 185 16.56 2.47 1.09
C LEU A 185 17.73 2.28 0.11
N SER A 186 18.16 3.34 -0.56
CA SER A 186 19.28 3.33 -1.51
C SER A 186 20.63 3.35 -0.79
N ALA A 187 20.66 3.83 0.45
CA ALA A 187 21.84 3.88 1.28
C ALA A 187 22.32 2.46 1.65
N ARG A 188 23.64 2.26 1.59
CA ARG A 188 24.30 1.02 2.06
C ARG A 188 24.05 0.75 3.54
N VAL A 189 23.94 1.82 4.32
CA VAL A 189 23.55 1.79 5.73
C VAL A 189 22.19 2.48 5.82
N ARG A 190 21.18 1.72 6.19
CA ARG A 190 19.81 2.22 6.38
C ARG A 190 19.76 3.00 7.68
N GLN A 191 19.86 4.32 7.59
CA GLN A 191 19.77 5.21 8.74
C GLN A 191 18.41 5.90 8.76
N TRP A 192 17.77 5.88 9.92
CA TRP A 192 16.55 6.62 10.16
C TRP A 192 16.85 8.09 10.40
N SER A 193 16.00 8.95 9.84
CA SER A 193 15.95 10.38 10.09
C SER A 193 14.52 10.79 10.37
N SER A 194 14.29 12.00 10.89
CA SER A 194 12.94 12.52 11.07
C SER A 194 12.78 13.89 10.43
N ILE A 195 11.55 14.20 10.06
CA ILE A 195 11.13 15.52 9.62
C ILE A 195 10.11 15.98 10.63
N ARG A 196 10.37 17.13 11.24
CA ARG A 196 9.43 17.75 12.16
C ARG A 196 8.50 18.66 11.37
N CYS A 197 7.22 18.35 11.41
CA CYS A 197 6.15 19.17 10.86
C CYS A 197 5.90 20.37 11.79
N THR A 198 6.71 21.42 11.64
CA THR A 198 6.64 22.65 12.45
C THR A 198 5.32 23.41 12.30
N PHE A 199 4.57 23.14 11.23
CA PHE A 199 3.24 23.70 10.98
C PHE A 199 2.12 23.06 11.82
N LEU A 200 2.36 21.87 12.40
CA LEU A 200 1.39 21.20 13.27
C LEU A 200 1.45 21.80 14.68
N ASN A 201 0.48 22.67 14.99
CA ASN A 201 0.25 23.20 16.33
C ASN A 201 -0.94 22.51 17.01
N ASP A 202 -1.08 22.67 18.34
CA ASP A 202 -2.09 21.98 19.14
C ASP A 202 -3.55 22.25 18.70
N ARG A 203 -3.80 23.31 17.92
CA ARG A 203 -5.13 23.61 17.37
C ARG A 203 -5.46 22.79 16.12
N VAL A 204 -4.45 22.36 15.37
CA VAL A 204 -4.58 21.58 14.13
C VAL A 204 -4.46 20.07 14.40
N LEU A 205 -3.94 19.65 15.56
CA LEU A 205 -3.84 18.22 15.95
C LEU A 205 -5.21 17.49 16.02
N MET A 206 -6.31 18.23 16.14
CA MET A 206 -7.68 17.69 16.13
C MET A 206 -8.28 17.63 14.71
N ASP A 207 -7.60 18.17 13.70
CA ASP A 207 -8.05 18.07 12.32
C ASP A 207 -7.76 16.67 11.76
N ARG A 208 -8.69 16.16 10.93
CA ARG A 208 -8.50 14.87 10.26
C ARG A 208 -7.37 14.96 9.24
N PHE A 209 -6.25 14.30 9.54
CA PHE A 209 -5.21 14.05 8.56
C PHE A 209 -5.54 12.80 7.75
N VAL A 210 -5.53 12.96 6.42
CA VAL A 210 -5.65 11.84 5.48
C VAL A 210 -4.29 11.65 4.83
N PHE A 211 -3.58 10.61 5.26
CA PHE A 211 -2.39 10.16 4.56
C PHE A 211 -2.82 9.16 3.49
N THR A 212 -2.65 9.53 2.23
CA THR A 212 -2.74 8.57 1.11
C THR A 212 -1.32 8.34 0.60
N CYS A 213 -0.95 7.08 0.44
CA CYS A 213 0.32 6.67 -0.17
C CYS A 213 0.23 6.65 -1.70
N SER A 214 -0.80 7.27 -2.29
CA SER A 214 -0.99 7.32 -3.73
C SER A 214 0.09 8.19 -4.38
N LYS A 215 0.71 7.69 -5.45
CA LYS A 215 1.66 8.48 -6.26
C LYS A 215 0.92 9.62 -6.96
N VAL A 216 0.88 10.80 -6.34
CA VAL A 216 0.29 11.99 -6.95
C VAL A 216 1.37 12.69 -7.78
N ASN A 217 1.37 12.46 -9.10
CA ASN A 217 2.26 13.17 -10.01
C ASN A 217 1.74 14.61 -10.29
N LEU A 218 2.59 15.46 -10.88
CA LEU A 218 2.26 16.86 -11.16
C LEU A 218 1.08 17.00 -12.15
N ASP A 219 0.89 16.02 -13.04
CA ASP A 219 -0.25 16.00 -13.96
C ASP A 219 -1.55 15.61 -13.24
N ASN A 220 -1.51 14.75 -12.23
CA ASN A 220 -2.63 14.42 -11.35
C ASN A 220 -3.06 15.67 -10.56
N LEU A 221 -2.10 16.44 -10.04
CA LEU A 221 -2.38 17.74 -9.41
C LEU A 221 -3.01 18.70 -10.41
N ARG A 222 -2.42 18.88 -11.60
CA ARG A 222 -2.97 19.75 -12.65
C ARG A 222 -4.39 19.36 -13.04
N LYS A 223 -4.67 18.07 -13.22
CA LYS A 223 -6.04 17.56 -13.46
C LYS A 223 -6.97 17.93 -12.31
N ALA A 224 -6.55 17.73 -11.06
CA ALA A 224 -7.34 18.12 -9.88
C ALA A 224 -7.60 19.64 -9.81
N PHE A 225 -6.64 20.46 -10.24
CA PHE A 225 -6.78 21.92 -10.33
C PHE A 225 -7.86 22.36 -11.33
N TRP A 226 -8.08 21.60 -12.41
CA TRP A 226 -9.08 21.92 -13.43
C TRP A 226 -10.50 21.44 -13.09
N VAL A 227 -10.65 20.47 -12.18
CA VAL A 227 -11.97 19.89 -11.82
C VAL A 227 -12.74 20.72 -10.78
N GLY A 228 -12.13 21.75 -10.18
CA GLY A 228 -12.87 22.70 -9.36
C GLY A 228 -11.96 23.69 -8.64
N SER A 229 -12.51 24.86 -8.32
CA SER A 229 -11.86 26.01 -7.68
C SER A 229 -11.39 25.75 -6.24
N LYS A 230 -10.57 24.73 -6.02
CA LYS A 230 -9.97 24.39 -4.72
C LYS A 230 -8.54 24.91 -4.65
N LYS A 231 -8.22 25.64 -3.59
CA LYS A 231 -6.88 26.14 -3.29
C LYS A 231 -6.19 25.16 -2.33
N PHE A 232 -5.07 24.59 -2.74
CA PHE A 232 -4.18 23.83 -1.86
C PHE A 232 -3.05 24.74 -1.38
N LYS A 233 -2.72 24.67 -0.09
CA LYS A 233 -1.53 25.31 0.48
C LYS A 233 -0.50 24.22 0.73
N VAL A 234 0.70 24.39 0.18
CA VAL A 234 1.85 23.51 0.43
C VAL A 234 2.74 24.23 1.44
N GLU A 235 3.05 23.57 2.55
CA GLU A 235 3.95 24.07 3.59
C GLU A 235 5.14 23.12 3.71
N LEU A 236 6.33 23.69 3.97
CA LEU A 236 7.58 22.93 4.05
C LEU A 236 7.84 22.51 5.50
N ALA A 237 8.43 21.33 5.67
CA ALA A 237 8.84 20.79 6.95
C ALA A 237 10.39 20.75 7.05
N GLU A 238 10.92 20.73 8.27
CA GLU A 238 12.37 20.80 8.52
C GLU A 238 12.94 19.45 8.92
N THR A 239 14.10 19.09 8.37
CA THR A 239 14.78 17.81 8.62
C THR A 239 15.58 17.85 9.93
N VAL A 240 15.48 16.77 10.71
CA VAL A 240 16.23 16.53 11.95
C VAL A 240 16.92 15.17 11.88
N LEU A 241 18.19 15.12 12.24
CA LEU A 241 18.95 13.87 12.33
C LEU A 241 18.76 13.24 13.72
N ILE A 242 18.35 11.97 13.74
CA ILE A 242 18.33 11.17 14.98
C ILE A 242 19.74 10.58 15.15
N GLN A 243 20.41 10.93 16.25
CA GLN A 243 21.73 10.41 16.60
C GLN A 243 21.65 9.02 17.22
#